data_AF-A0A3Q9KGL3-F1
#
_entry.id   AF-A0A3Q9KGL3-F1
#
_cell.length_a   1.000
_cell.length_b   1.000
_cell.length_c   1.000
_cell.angle_alpha   90.00
_cell.angle_beta   90.00
_cell.angle_gamma   90.00
#
_symmetry.space_group_name_H-M   'P 1'
#
loop_
_entity.id
_entity.type
_entity.pdbx_description
1 polymer ?
#
loop_
_entity_poly.entity_id
_entity_poly.type
_entity_poly.pdbx_seq_one_letter_code
_entity_poly.pdbx_strand_id
1 'polypeptide(L)'
;MTDPVAARQAAKAAERERLTRARERRESRGPSGVSGFVQRKWRWLGVGGSDAVEAVLSLLKETVAAGVPEPERAVLTQALEGDPDRENLLPAVRTALRLRPPESVLGHMRSLWATGVRWLNEGGLERCRLLCSTAPGLDLMSSRSQAVSGGPAFSLFATAATRGAIPVPNRFLGELLTWAPLPVIDDLIDHGGLLAEDAPWTARDEQEGRYLRARLVPEKVTAGEAGLLGWQAYLRRQSFLRGETLIRQEPDDVWDLLYDVVMEGDVAAIDALDAALPRTQQIELRDLKSGALSGQWPPKMTEDRGLWRLMARLWQPRETVDAGRSPFYALVALNRSYELVRAGELEAAAQQAHSLTRGGGSGRKVPSELMQEACAVAAYASAGRSEHLDSTARRDKLLDLAEEYAERAAELGGSVAERNLRIFRTWRETRKNDRGPFNNPFLDIGLDHAADGWEARCREVFRQYEGDAKAQSGLNMAEERIRRALQDEAGWDVFYQVPLDRSRYVMPSQVPRLLVPPLEALPRRIAVTSGGELEAIRARAAVELLDDFRTSAPHLDRHGSTR
;
A
#
# COMPACT_ATOMS: atom_id res chain seq x y z
N MET A 1 20.89 8.65 13.15
CA MET A 1 21.58 7.50 13.80
C MET A 1 22.60 8.05 14.78
N THR A 2 22.44 7.81 16.08
CA THR A 2 23.43 8.19 17.11
C THR A 2 24.53 7.14 17.21
N ASP A 3 25.78 7.57 17.25
CA ASP A 3 26.97 6.70 17.33
C ASP A 3 26.90 5.76 18.57
N PRO A 4 26.89 4.44 18.38
CA PRO A 4 26.78 3.46 19.48
C PRO A 4 27.97 3.52 20.44
N VAL A 5 29.14 3.98 19.99
CA VAL A 5 30.33 4.14 20.83
C VAL A 5 30.16 5.33 21.77
N ALA A 6 29.64 6.45 21.26
CA ALA A 6 29.34 7.65 22.05
C ALA A 6 28.27 7.36 23.12
N ALA A 7 27.20 6.64 22.77
CA ALA A 7 26.17 6.22 23.72
C ALA A 7 26.73 5.33 24.85
N ARG A 8 27.65 4.41 24.51
CA ARG A 8 28.31 3.53 25.49
C ARG A 8 29.24 4.30 26.43
N GLN A 9 29.96 5.31 25.93
CA GLN A 9 30.84 6.13 26.76
C GLN A 9 30.05 7.05 27.70
N ALA A 10 28.96 7.66 27.21
CA ALA A 10 28.05 8.46 28.02
C ALA A 10 27.41 7.64 29.15
N ALA A 11 26.95 6.42 28.86
CA ALA A 11 26.40 5.51 29.88
C ALA A 11 27.45 5.13 30.95
N LYS A 12 28.68 4.83 30.55
CA LYS A 12 29.78 4.54 31.50
C LYS A 12 30.12 5.75 32.37
N ALA A 13 30.08 6.97 31.81
CA ALA A 13 30.34 8.20 32.55
C ALA A 13 29.22 8.48 33.58
N ALA A 14 27.95 8.34 33.17
CA ALA A 14 26.80 8.53 34.05
C ALA A 14 26.78 7.50 35.20
N GLU A 15 27.11 6.23 34.94
CA GLU A 15 27.19 5.22 35.99
C GLU A 15 28.36 5.48 36.96
N ARG A 16 29.52 5.90 36.44
CA ARG A 16 30.66 6.32 37.29
C ARG A 16 30.30 7.51 38.18
N GLU A 17 29.62 8.50 37.62
CA GLU A 17 29.17 9.69 38.35
C GLU A 17 28.12 9.35 39.41
N ARG A 18 27.21 8.41 39.12
CA ARG A 18 26.27 7.87 40.12
C ARG A 18 27.01 7.19 41.27
N LEU A 19 28.03 6.38 40.96
CA LEU A 19 28.82 5.67 41.96
C LEU A 19 29.68 6.62 42.81
N THR A 20 30.29 7.65 42.23
CA THR A 20 31.02 8.68 42.99
C THR A 20 30.08 9.49 43.88
N ARG A 21 28.95 9.98 43.36
CA ARG A 21 27.96 10.71 44.18
C ARG A 21 27.36 9.84 45.29
N ALA A 22 27.19 8.54 45.06
CA ALA A 22 26.76 7.59 46.08
C ALA A 22 27.84 7.39 47.15
N ARG A 23 29.11 7.34 46.76
CA ARG A 23 30.27 7.24 47.66
C ARG A 23 30.46 8.51 48.48
N GLU A 24 30.38 9.68 47.88
CA GLU A 24 30.45 10.99 48.56
C GLU A 24 29.31 11.16 49.58
N ARG A 25 28.10 10.68 49.26
CA ARG A 25 26.97 10.63 50.23
C ARG A 25 27.22 9.68 51.40
N ARG A 26 27.96 8.58 51.19
CA ARG A 26 28.37 7.66 52.26
C ARG A 26 29.46 8.27 53.14
N GLU A 27 30.44 8.94 52.53
CA GLU A 27 31.57 9.54 53.24
C GLU A 27 31.19 10.82 54.00
N SER A 28 30.14 11.54 53.57
CA SER A 28 29.63 12.76 54.23
C SER A 28 28.61 12.52 55.36
N ARG A 29 28.18 11.27 55.60
CA ARG A 29 27.29 10.93 56.71
C ARG A 29 28.10 10.62 57.98
N GLY A 30 27.80 11.33 59.06
CA GLY A 30 28.38 11.10 60.40
C GLY A 30 28.09 9.70 60.97
N PRO A 31 28.66 9.35 62.15
CA PRO A 31 28.53 8.01 62.73
C PRO A 31 27.07 7.59 62.88
N SER A 32 26.72 6.41 62.35
CA SER A 32 25.33 5.96 62.23
C SER A 32 24.65 5.82 63.59
N GLY A 33 23.40 6.27 63.72
CA GLY A 33 22.57 6.12 64.92
C GLY A 33 22.08 4.68 65.20
N VAL A 34 22.52 3.68 64.43
CA VAL A 34 22.08 2.29 64.55
C VAL A 34 23.02 1.52 65.48
N SER A 35 22.51 1.07 66.62
CA SER A 35 23.27 0.24 67.59
C SER A 35 23.81 -1.05 66.96
N GLY A 36 25.04 -1.44 67.31
CA GLY A 36 25.67 -2.67 66.84
C GLY A 36 24.97 -3.98 67.26
N PHE A 37 24.02 -3.91 68.20
CA PHE A 37 23.12 -5.04 68.52
C PHE A 37 22.01 -5.20 67.47
N VAL A 38 21.42 -4.09 67.04
CA VAL A 38 20.39 -4.03 65.99
C VAL A 38 20.96 -4.49 64.66
N GLN A 39 22.17 -4.03 64.30
CA GLN A 39 22.86 -4.47 63.07
C GLN A 39 23.09 -5.99 63.04
N ARG A 40 23.39 -6.61 64.19
CA ARG A 40 23.58 -8.07 64.28
C ARG A 40 22.28 -8.83 63.99
N LYS A 41 21.14 -8.36 64.50
CA LYS A 41 19.83 -8.97 64.22
C LYS A 41 19.47 -8.89 62.74
N TRP A 42 19.63 -7.71 62.13
CA TRP A 42 19.36 -7.47 60.71
C TRP A 42 20.30 -8.24 59.77
N ARG A 43 21.55 -8.47 60.19
CA ARG A 43 22.51 -9.28 59.41
C ARG A 43 22.03 -10.70 59.17
N TRP A 44 21.31 -11.31 60.11
CA TRP A 44 20.73 -12.65 59.92
C TRP A 44 19.61 -12.68 58.87
N LEU A 45 19.09 -11.51 58.49
CA LEU A 45 18.01 -11.33 57.52
C LEU A 45 18.52 -10.81 56.17
N GLY A 46 19.84 -10.86 55.92
CA GLY A 46 20.39 -10.42 54.64
C GLY A 46 20.60 -8.92 54.51
N VAL A 47 20.53 -8.17 55.62
CA VAL A 47 20.69 -6.72 55.67
C VAL A 47 22.00 -6.40 56.37
N GLY A 48 23.04 -6.07 55.60
CA GLY A 48 24.39 -5.81 56.11
C GLY A 48 24.80 -4.34 55.99
N GLY A 49 25.24 -3.75 57.10
CA GLY A 49 25.70 -2.35 57.15
C GLY A 49 24.60 -1.37 57.58
N SER A 50 25.01 -0.21 58.12
CA SER A 50 24.10 0.82 58.64
C SER A 50 23.16 1.35 57.55
N ASP A 51 23.68 1.61 56.35
CA ASP A 51 22.90 2.14 55.23
C ASP A 51 21.78 1.19 54.79
N ALA A 52 22.06 -0.12 54.79
CA ALA A 52 21.07 -1.14 54.45
C ALA A 52 19.97 -1.23 55.51
N VAL A 53 20.32 -1.11 56.79
CA VAL A 53 19.34 -1.07 57.89
C VAL A 53 18.49 0.19 57.78
N GLU A 54 19.07 1.36 57.52
CA GLU A 54 18.31 2.60 57.33
C GLU A 54 17.35 2.53 56.13
N ALA A 55 17.81 2.00 54.99
CA ALA A 55 16.98 1.82 53.80
C ALA A 55 15.78 0.89 54.07
N VAL A 56 16.02 -0.21 54.79
CA VAL A 56 14.96 -1.14 55.20
C VAL A 56 14.00 -0.47 56.18
N LEU A 57 14.49 0.23 57.21
CA LEU A 57 13.63 0.92 58.17
C LEU A 57 12.80 2.03 57.51
N SER A 58 13.33 2.76 56.53
CA SER A 58 12.56 3.74 55.75
C SER A 58 11.42 3.06 54.98
N LEU A 59 11.74 1.96 54.28
CA LEU A 59 10.75 1.15 53.57
C LEU A 59 9.65 0.67 54.52
N LEU A 60 10.01 0.13 55.68
CA LEU A 60 9.05 -0.36 56.67
C LEU A 60 8.15 0.74 57.23
N LYS A 61 8.70 1.93 57.51
CA LYS A 61 7.91 3.09 57.96
C LYS A 61 6.90 3.52 56.91
N GLU A 62 7.35 3.61 55.66
CA GLU A 62 6.51 4.03 54.53
C GLU A 62 5.42 3.01 54.23
N THR A 63 5.71 1.71 54.34
CA THR A 63 4.70 0.67 54.13
C THR A 63 3.70 0.61 55.27
N VAL A 64 4.12 0.66 56.54
CA VAL A 64 3.20 0.66 57.71
C VAL A 64 2.25 1.86 57.66
N ALA A 65 2.76 3.05 57.32
CA ALA A 65 1.95 4.27 57.17
C ALA A 65 0.91 4.17 56.04
N ALA A 66 1.10 3.27 55.09
CA ALA A 66 0.22 3.10 53.92
C ALA A 66 -1.03 2.25 54.17
N GLY A 67 -1.23 1.72 55.38
CA GLY A 67 -2.43 0.95 55.71
C GLY A 67 -2.36 -0.54 55.37
N VAL A 68 -1.34 -1.23 55.90
CA VAL A 68 -1.17 -2.69 55.79
C VAL A 68 -2.20 -3.42 56.69
N PRO A 69 -2.69 -4.62 56.33
CA PRO A 69 -3.54 -5.42 57.20
C PRO A 69 -2.87 -5.70 58.55
N GLU A 70 -3.69 -5.87 59.60
CA GLU A 70 -3.22 -6.02 60.99
C GLU A 70 -2.17 -7.12 61.24
N PRO A 71 -2.27 -8.35 60.67
CA PRO A 71 -1.28 -9.39 60.96
C PRO A 71 0.10 -9.05 60.41
N GLU A 72 0.20 -8.52 59.20
CA GLU A 72 1.49 -8.05 58.65
C GLU A 72 1.94 -6.76 59.34
N ARG A 73 1.02 -5.84 59.68
CA ARG A 73 1.34 -4.60 60.40
C ARG A 73 2.02 -4.88 61.73
N ALA A 74 1.56 -5.87 62.49
CA ALA A 74 2.19 -6.28 63.75
C ALA A 74 3.64 -6.72 63.54
N VAL A 75 3.90 -7.58 62.54
CA VAL A 75 5.25 -8.06 62.18
C VAL A 75 6.16 -6.91 61.73
N LEU A 76 5.66 -6.00 60.90
CA LEU A 76 6.44 -4.85 60.44
C LEU A 76 6.72 -3.84 61.57
N THR A 77 5.78 -3.64 62.48
CA THR A 77 5.94 -2.74 63.64
C THR A 77 6.95 -3.31 64.63
N GLN A 78 6.88 -4.61 64.92
CA GLN A 78 7.89 -5.31 65.73
C GLN A 78 9.30 -5.17 65.14
N ALA A 79 9.42 -5.26 63.81
CA ALA A 79 10.69 -5.05 63.12
C ALA A 79 11.19 -3.59 63.23
N LEU A 80 10.31 -2.60 63.18
CA LEU A 80 10.63 -1.18 63.40
C LEU A 80 11.11 -0.88 64.83
N GLU A 81 10.59 -1.62 65.81
CA GLU A 81 11.00 -1.56 67.22
C GLU A 81 12.36 -2.24 67.49
N GLY A 82 12.96 -2.86 66.47
CA GLY A 82 14.31 -3.45 66.53
C GLY A 82 14.32 -4.94 66.86
N ASP A 83 13.18 -5.63 66.71
CA ASP A 83 13.07 -7.08 66.87
C ASP A 83 12.48 -7.76 65.62
N PRO A 84 13.21 -7.78 64.49
CA PRO A 84 12.69 -8.31 63.25
C PRO A 84 12.52 -9.84 63.30
N ASP A 85 11.31 -10.31 63.02
CA ASP A 85 10.99 -11.74 62.95
C ASP A 85 11.67 -12.42 61.75
N ARG A 86 12.21 -13.62 61.96
CA ARG A 86 13.03 -14.30 60.94
C ARG A 86 12.22 -14.98 59.85
N GLU A 87 11.01 -15.43 60.16
CA GLU A 87 10.19 -16.26 59.28
C GLU A 87 9.12 -15.43 58.58
N ASN A 88 8.52 -14.48 59.31
CA ASN A 88 7.34 -13.75 58.88
C ASN A 88 7.67 -12.39 58.26
N LEU A 89 8.88 -11.85 58.46
CA LEU A 89 9.21 -10.51 57.95
C LEU A 89 9.20 -10.41 56.42
N LEU A 90 9.87 -11.32 55.71
CA LEU A 90 9.93 -11.23 54.24
C LEU A 90 8.56 -11.42 53.58
N PRO A 91 7.72 -12.39 54.01
CA PRO A 91 6.32 -12.45 53.59
C PRO A 91 5.54 -11.16 53.89
N ALA A 92 5.66 -10.61 55.11
CA ALA A 92 4.96 -9.37 55.49
C ALA A 92 5.41 -8.17 54.64
N VAL A 93 6.71 -8.05 54.36
CA VAL A 93 7.26 -7.00 53.47
C VAL A 93 6.76 -7.18 52.05
N ARG A 94 6.73 -8.41 51.51
CA ARG A 94 6.19 -8.70 50.17
C ARG A 94 4.72 -8.30 50.08
N THR A 95 3.90 -8.69 51.05
CA THR A 95 2.47 -8.32 51.11
C THR A 95 2.29 -6.81 51.20
N ALA A 96 3.07 -6.13 52.03
CA ALA A 96 2.98 -4.68 52.19
C ALA A 96 3.42 -3.92 50.93
N LEU A 97 4.46 -4.38 50.23
CA LEU A 97 4.90 -3.79 48.96
C LEU A 97 3.90 -4.02 47.82
N ARG A 98 3.15 -5.15 47.82
CA ARG A 98 2.09 -5.41 46.83
C ARG A 98 0.93 -4.40 46.90
N LEU A 99 0.74 -3.74 48.04
CA LEU A 99 -0.27 -2.70 48.23
C LEU A 99 0.20 -1.32 47.75
N ARG A 100 1.45 -1.19 47.29
CA ARG A 100 2.04 0.08 46.88
C ARG A 100 1.92 0.30 45.37
N PRO A 101 1.87 1.56 44.92
CA PRO A 101 2.00 1.87 43.50
C PRO A 101 3.31 1.32 42.90
N PRO A 102 3.31 0.87 41.64
CA PRO A 102 4.49 0.28 40.99
C PRO A 102 5.75 1.17 41.06
N GLU A 103 5.59 2.49 40.97
CA GLU A 103 6.68 3.47 41.02
C GLU A 103 7.33 3.50 42.41
N SER A 104 6.53 3.38 43.47
CA SER A 104 7.00 3.27 44.84
C SER A 104 7.77 1.96 45.04
N VAL A 105 7.26 0.84 44.50
CA VAL A 105 7.94 -0.46 44.55
C VAL A 105 9.31 -0.38 43.85
N LEU A 106 9.37 0.19 42.65
CA LEU A 106 10.64 0.40 41.93
C LEU A 106 11.61 1.29 42.71
N GLY A 107 11.12 2.36 43.34
CA GLY A 107 11.92 3.23 44.21
C GLY A 107 12.54 2.47 45.38
N HIS A 108 11.73 1.66 46.07
CA HIS A 108 12.20 0.78 47.15
C HIS A 108 13.22 -0.25 46.64
N MET A 109 12.96 -0.91 45.50
CA MET A 109 13.89 -1.88 44.92
C MET A 109 15.25 -1.25 44.58
N ARG A 110 15.25 -0.03 44.02
CA ARG A 110 16.48 0.74 43.75
C ARG A 110 17.26 1.03 45.02
N SER A 111 16.56 1.42 46.10
CA SER A 111 17.18 1.68 47.39
C SER A 111 17.80 0.41 47.99
N LEU A 112 17.04 -0.69 48.03
CA LEU A 112 17.51 -1.97 48.57
C LEU A 112 18.70 -2.54 47.77
N TRP A 113 18.65 -2.43 46.44
CA TRP A 113 19.73 -2.83 45.54
C TRP A 113 21.00 -2.00 45.78
N ALA A 114 20.88 -0.68 45.88
CA ALA A 114 22.02 0.22 46.11
C ALA A 114 22.72 -0.05 47.46
N THR A 115 21.99 -0.55 48.45
CA THR A 115 22.51 -0.92 49.78
C THR A 115 22.90 -2.39 49.91
N GLY A 116 22.74 -3.22 48.87
CA GLY A 116 23.18 -4.62 48.88
C GLY A 116 22.32 -5.57 49.72
N VAL A 117 21.04 -5.25 49.92
CA VAL A 117 20.09 -6.09 50.67
C VAL A 117 19.79 -7.38 49.88
N ARG A 118 19.89 -8.55 50.54
CA ARG A 118 19.80 -9.87 49.89
C ARG A 118 18.47 -10.59 50.08
N TRP A 119 17.37 -9.89 49.83
CA TRP A 119 16.01 -10.43 50.00
C TRP A 119 15.46 -11.16 48.78
N LEU A 120 16.09 -11.02 47.62
CA LEU A 120 15.70 -11.66 46.37
C LEU A 120 16.48 -12.97 46.15
N ASN A 121 15.87 -13.92 45.44
CA ASN A 121 16.58 -15.08 44.91
C ASN A 121 17.59 -14.66 43.81
N GLU A 122 18.44 -15.57 43.33
CA GLU A 122 19.49 -15.22 42.35
C GLU A 122 18.93 -14.67 41.02
N GLY A 123 17.83 -15.24 40.51
CA GLY A 123 17.17 -14.74 39.31
C GLY A 123 16.56 -13.35 39.50
N GLY A 124 15.94 -13.10 40.65
CA GLY A 124 15.39 -11.80 41.04
C GLY A 124 16.47 -10.75 41.24
N LEU A 125 17.64 -11.10 41.79
CA LEU A 125 18.78 -10.18 41.89
C LEU A 125 19.26 -9.72 40.51
N GLU A 126 19.33 -10.64 39.53
CA GLU A 126 19.74 -10.29 38.17
C GLU A 126 18.67 -9.45 37.46
N ARG A 127 17.37 -9.74 37.64
CA ARG A 127 16.29 -8.87 37.14
C ARG A 127 16.32 -7.49 37.80
N CYS A 128 16.57 -7.43 39.10
CA CYS A 128 16.65 -6.17 39.84
C CYS A 128 17.84 -5.33 39.37
N ARG A 129 18.99 -5.96 39.09
CA ARG A 129 20.16 -5.31 38.45
C ARG A 129 19.77 -4.63 37.14
N LEU A 130 19.02 -5.33 36.28
CA LEU A 130 18.59 -4.81 34.97
C LEU A 130 17.57 -3.66 35.12
N LEU A 131 16.59 -3.77 36.01
CA LEU A 131 15.63 -2.67 36.27
C LEU A 131 16.31 -1.44 36.90
N CYS A 132 17.40 -1.64 37.66
CA CYS A 132 18.16 -0.57 38.29
C CYS A 132 19.31 -0.03 37.41
N SER A 133 19.49 -0.57 36.20
CA SER A 133 20.52 -0.14 35.25
C SER A 133 20.17 1.20 34.61
N THR A 134 21.18 2.01 34.36
CA THR A 134 21.10 3.27 33.59
C THR A 134 21.12 3.01 32.08
N ALA A 135 21.56 1.83 31.64
CA ALA A 135 21.61 1.42 30.24
C ALA A 135 21.14 -0.04 30.06
N PRO A 136 19.88 -0.34 30.41
CA PRO A 136 19.36 -1.71 30.45
C PRO A 136 19.47 -2.44 29.11
N GLY A 137 19.31 -1.73 27.99
CA GLY A 137 19.43 -2.32 26.65
C GLY A 137 20.83 -2.91 26.37
N LEU A 138 21.90 -2.21 26.78
CA LEU A 138 23.28 -2.71 26.59
C LEU A 138 23.56 -3.93 27.48
N ASP A 139 23.05 -3.92 28.70
CA ASP A 139 23.21 -5.04 29.64
C ASP A 139 22.47 -6.29 29.15
N LEU A 140 21.24 -6.12 28.65
CA LEU A 140 20.40 -7.18 28.10
C LEU A 140 21.00 -7.82 26.84
N MET A 141 21.64 -7.03 25.98
CA MET A 141 22.31 -7.55 24.78
C MET A 141 23.65 -8.24 25.07
N SER A 142 24.15 -8.19 26.31
CA SER A 142 25.36 -8.93 26.70
C SER A 142 25.06 -10.42 26.91
N SER A 143 26.00 -11.30 26.54
CA SER A 143 25.84 -12.76 26.61
C SER A 143 25.57 -13.31 28.01
N ARG A 144 25.80 -12.52 29.08
CA ARG A 144 25.52 -12.91 30.47
C ARG A 144 24.02 -12.81 30.84
N SER A 145 23.22 -12.05 30.08
CA SER A 145 21.85 -11.68 30.47
C SER A 145 20.75 -12.29 29.58
N GLN A 146 21.11 -13.03 28.52
CA GLN A 146 20.15 -13.69 27.62
C GLN A 146 19.33 -14.81 28.29
N ALA A 147 19.75 -15.31 29.46
CA ALA A 147 19.07 -16.39 30.19
C ALA A 147 18.07 -15.88 31.26
N VAL A 148 17.85 -14.57 31.37
CA VAL A 148 17.00 -14.00 32.42
C VAL A 148 15.52 -14.13 32.04
N SER A 149 14.93 -15.27 32.41
CA SER A 149 13.48 -15.49 32.34
C SER A 149 12.76 -14.55 33.32
N GLY A 150 11.60 -14.03 32.94
CA GLY A 150 10.78 -13.15 33.75
C GLY A 150 9.29 -13.27 33.42
N GLY A 151 8.46 -12.51 34.14
CA GLY A 151 7.03 -12.40 33.87
C GLY A 151 6.72 -11.54 32.65
N PRO A 152 5.43 -11.32 32.36
CA PRO A 152 4.97 -10.50 31.24
C PRO A 152 5.57 -9.08 31.23
N ALA A 153 5.47 -8.32 32.32
CA ALA A 153 5.94 -6.94 32.40
C ALA A 153 7.47 -6.83 32.31
N PHE A 154 8.22 -7.77 32.90
CA PHE A 154 9.67 -7.82 32.70
C PHE A 154 10.04 -8.14 31.25
N SER A 155 9.31 -9.06 30.60
CA SER A 155 9.51 -9.38 29.19
C SER A 155 9.26 -8.15 28.31
N LEU A 156 8.17 -7.41 28.54
CA LEU A 156 7.89 -6.16 27.84
C LEU A 156 8.96 -5.10 28.10
N PHE A 157 9.47 -4.98 29.33
CA PHE A 157 10.59 -4.08 29.66
C PHE A 157 11.84 -4.43 28.84
N ALA A 158 12.20 -5.71 28.77
CA ALA A 158 13.38 -6.15 28.03
C ALA A 158 13.25 -5.85 26.53
N THR A 159 12.08 -6.10 25.95
CA THR A 159 11.76 -5.76 24.57
C THR A 159 11.83 -4.25 24.33
N ALA A 160 11.17 -3.44 25.16
CA ALA A 160 11.15 -1.98 25.02
C ALA A 160 12.56 -1.37 25.19
N ALA A 161 13.34 -1.84 26.17
CA ALA A 161 14.70 -1.39 26.41
C ALA A 161 15.68 -1.76 25.28
N THR A 162 15.39 -2.83 24.53
CA THR A 162 16.18 -3.29 23.37
C THR A 162 15.56 -2.94 22.03
N ARG A 163 14.46 -2.17 22.02
CA ARG A 163 13.69 -1.78 20.82
C ARG A 163 13.30 -2.97 19.95
N GLY A 164 12.77 -4.03 20.56
CA GLY A 164 12.28 -5.19 19.84
C GLY A 164 13.32 -6.27 19.52
N ALA A 165 14.61 -6.06 19.85
CA ALA A 165 15.63 -7.08 19.59
C ALA A 165 15.44 -8.36 20.43
N ILE A 166 14.85 -8.24 21.62
CA ILE A 166 14.41 -9.38 22.43
C ILE A 166 12.88 -9.49 22.27
N PRO A 167 12.34 -10.57 21.67
CA PRO A 167 10.91 -10.72 21.49
C PRO A 167 10.19 -11.06 22.80
N VAL A 168 8.92 -10.66 22.90
CA VAL A 168 8.03 -11.07 23.98
C VAL A 168 7.51 -12.49 23.71
N PRO A 169 7.52 -13.41 24.70
CA PRO A 169 6.91 -14.73 24.54
C PRO A 169 5.39 -14.65 24.25
N ASN A 170 4.91 -15.36 23.22
CA ASN A 170 3.50 -15.29 22.77
C ASN A 170 2.47 -15.51 23.88
N ARG A 171 2.77 -16.40 24.85
CA ARG A 171 1.90 -16.66 26.02
C ARG A 171 1.60 -15.42 26.88
N PHE A 172 2.43 -14.38 26.81
CA PHE A 172 2.28 -13.15 27.57
C PHE A 172 1.59 -12.04 26.78
N LEU A 173 1.46 -12.17 25.46
CA LEU A 173 0.93 -11.11 24.60
C LEU A 173 -0.49 -10.71 25.01
N GLY A 174 -1.39 -11.67 25.24
CA GLY A 174 -2.78 -11.37 25.61
C GLY A 174 -2.92 -10.47 26.85
N GLU A 175 -2.10 -10.71 27.88
CA GLU A 175 -2.07 -9.87 29.09
C GLU A 175 -1.48 -8.49 28.81
N LEU A 176 -0.34 -8.45 28.12
CA LEU A 176 0.41 -7.22 27.84
C LEU A 176 -0.35 -6.28 26.92
N LEU A 177 -1.10 -6.82 25.97
CA LEU A 177 -1.86 -6.05 25.01
C LEU A 177 -2.95 -5.19 25.65
N THR A 178 -3.36 -5.43 26.89
CA THR A 178 -4.36 -4.58 27.56
C THR A 178 -3.79 -3.28 28.12
N TRP A 179 -2.47 -3.19 28.31
CA TRP A 179 -1.87 -2.07 29.04
C TRP A 179 -0.55 -1.55 28.49
N ALA A 180 0.12 -2.29 27.61
CA ALA A 180 1.37 -1.87 27.01
C ALA A 180 1.20 -0.49 26.32
N PRO A 181 2.16 0.43 26.44
CA PRO A 181 2.11 1.68 25.69
C PRO A 181 2.11 1.43 24.19
N LEU A 182 1.29 2.19 23.44
CA LEU A 182 1.15 2.03 21.99
C LEU A 182 2.48 2.16 21.20
N PRO A 183 3.45 3.03 21.58
CA PRO A 183 4.78 3.04 20.94
C PRO A 183 5.52 1.70 21.01
N VAL A 184 5.35 0.94 22.09
CA VAL A 184 6.00 -0.36 22.28
C VAL A 184 5.29 -1.43 21.46
N ILE A 185 3.97 -1.33 21.31
CA ILE A 185 3.22 -2.19 20.39
C ILE A 185 3.67 -1.93 18.95
N ASP A 186 3.85 -0.66 18.58
CA ASP A 186 4.39 -0.31 17.27
C ASP A 186 5.80 -0.88 17.07
N ASP A 187 6.67 -0.83 18.09
CA ASP A 187 7.99 -1.48 18.04
C ASP A 187 7.84 -3.01 17.85
N LEU A 188 6.88 -3.66 18.50
CA LEU A 188 6.62 -5.09 18.32
C LEU A 188 6.12 -5.42 16.90
N ILE A 189 5.26 -4.60 16.32
CA ILE A 189 4.77 -4.75 14.94
C ILE A 189 5.95 -4.57 13.96
N ASP A 190 6.73 -3.50 14.12
CA ASP A 190 7.84 -3.14 13.22
C ASP A 190 8.92 -4.24 13.17
N HIS A 191 9.10 -4.98 14.28
CA HIS A 191 10.08 -6.07 14.39
C HIS A 191 9.48 -7.47 14.20
N GLY A 192 8.20 -7.58 13.84
CA GLY A 192 7.53 -8.86 13.60
C GLY A 192 7.27 -9.70 14.85
N GLY A 193 7.35 -9.11 16.05
CA GLY A 193 7.02 -9.74 17.32
C GLY A 193 5.52 -9.73 17.65
N LEU A 194 4.71 -8.99 16.88
CA LEU A 194 3.26 -8.97 16.97
C LEU A 194 2.67 -9.04 15.57
N LEU A 195 1.78 -10.01 15.34
CA LEU A 195 1.21 -10.32 14.04
C LEU A 195 -0.31 -10.06 14.03
N ALA A 196 -0.89 -10.10 12.83
CA ALA A 196 -2.34 -9.97 12.65
C ALA A 196 -3.14 -11.06 13.39
N GLU A 197 -2.59 -12.27 13.52
CA GLU A 197 -3.23 -13.39 14.22
C GLU A 197 -3.42 -13.17 15.72
N ASP A 198 -2.60 -12.32 16.34
CA ASP A 198 -2.72 -11.97 17.76
C ASP A 198 -3.90 -11.01 18.05
N ALA A 199 -4.51 -10.47 16.99
CA ALA A 199 -5.68 -9.58 17.04
C ALA A 199 -5.58 -8.47 18.11
N PRO A 200 -4.47 -7.68 18.16
CA PRO A 200 -4.21 -6.74 19.26
C PRO A 200 -5.25 -5.63 19.39
N TRP A 201 -5.96 -5.31 18.31
CA TRP A 201 -7.07 -4.35 18.31
C TRP A 201 -8.27 -4.77 19.16
N THR A 202 -8.38 -6.04 19.56
CA THR A 202 -9.50 -6.52 20.41
C THR A 202 -9.32 -6.19 21.88
N ALA A 203 -8.07 -6.02 22.33
CA ALA A 203 -7.72 -5.70 23.70
C ALA A 203 -7.59 -4.19 23.97
N ARG A 204 -7.91 -3.36 22.97
CA ARG A 204 -7.70 -1.91 22.97
C ARG A 204 -9.01 -1.15 22.85
N ASP A 205 -8.96 0.13 23.19
CA ASP A 205 -10.07 1.04 22.90
C ASP A 205 -10.30 1.15 21.38
N GLU A 206 -11.44 1.74 21.02
CA GLU A 206 -11.87 1.80 19.62
C GLU A 206 -10.90 2.59 18.73
N GLN A 207 -10.23 3.63 19.26
CA GLN A 207 -9.33 4.48 18.50
C GLN A 207 -8.00 3.77 18.24
N GLU A 208 -7.35 3.25 19.29
CA GLU A 208 -6.12 2.46 19.17
C GLU A 208 -6.38 1.17 18.37
N GLY A 209 -7.53 0.53 18.58
CA GLY A 209 -7.93 -0.67 17.86
C GLY A 209 -8.06 -0.45 16.35
N ARG A 210 -8.68 0.66 15.92
CA ARG A 210 -8.74 1.04 14.50
C ARG A 210 -7.34 1.30 13.93
N TYR A 211 -6.48 2.01 14.65
CA TYR A 211 -5.09 2.26 14.23
C TYR A 211 -4.33 0.94 14.03
N LEU A 212 -4.35 0.04 15.01
CA LEU A 212 -3.67 -1.26 14.96
C LEU A 212 -4.20 -2.15 13.83
N ARG A 213 -5.52 -2.15 13.59
CA ARG A 213 -6.11 -2.87 12.45
C ARG A 213 -5.60 -2.31 11.12
N ALA A 214 -5.49 -0.99 10.98
CA ALA A 214 -4.94 -0.37 9.78
C ALA A 214 -3.45 -0.66 9.56
N ARG A 215 -2.69 -0.93 10.63
CA ARG A 215 -1.28 -1.34 10.54
C ARG A 215 -1.10 -2.82 10.19
N LEU A 216 -1.93 -3.71 10.71
CA LEU A 216 -1.72 -5.16 10.59
C LEU A 216 -2.59 -5.84 9.54
N VAL A 217 -3.80 -5.32 9.30
CA VAL A 217 -4.82 -5.93 8.44
C VAL A 217 -5.54 -4.85 7.63
N PRO A 218 -4.80 -4.11 6.78
CA PRO A 218 -5.31 -2.93 6.09
C PRO A 218 -6.50 -3.22 5.17
N GLU A 219 -6.64 -4.43 4.65
CA GLU A 219 -7.74 -4.88 3.81
C GLU A 219 -9.09 -4.96 4.54
N LYS A 220 -9.09 -5.05 5.88
CA LYS A 220 -10.30 -5.06 6.71
C LYS A 220 -10.76 -3.67 7.13
N VAL A 221 -10.00 -2.63 6.80
CA VAL A 221 -10.35 -1.24 7.13
C VAL A 221 -11.36 -0.73 6.10
N THR A 222 -12.41 -0.06 6.58
CA THR A 222 -13.41 0.60 5.75
C THR A 222 -12.98 2.03 5.40
N ALA A 223 -13.58 2.61 4.34
CA ALA A 223 -13.32 4.00 3.98
C ALA A 223 -13.65 5.00 5.11
N GLY A 224 -14.70 4.73 5.91
CA GLY A 224 -15.05 5.56 7.07
C GLY A 224 -13.98 5.51 8.16
N GLU A 225 -13.49 4.32 8.49
CA GLU A 225 -12.37 4.14 9.45
C GLU A 225 -11.08 4.80 8.94
N ALA A 226 -10.76 4.64 7.64
CA ALA A 226 -9.62 5.30 7.01
C ALA A 226 -9.75 6.83 7.07
N GLY A 227 -10.96 7.38 6.92
CA GLY A 227 -11.26 8.80 7.09
C GLY A 227 -10.99 9.29 8.51
N LEU A 228 -11.48 8.57 9.53
CA LEU A 228 -11.20 8.88 10.94
C LEU A 228 -9.71 8.82 11.29
N LEU A 229 -8.98 7.90 10.65
CA LEU A 229 -7.53 7.79 10.78
C LEU A 229 -6.78 8.81 9.91
N GLY A 230 -7.45 9.64 9.10
CA GLY A 230 -6.79 10.56 8.17
C GLY A 230 -5.84 9.84 7.20
N TRP A 231 -6.20 8.63 6.76
CA TRP A 231 -5.37 7.80 5.88
C TRP A 231 -5.63 8.13 4.41
N GLN A 232 -5.10 9.27 3.97
CA GLN A 232 -5.39 9.82 2.64
C GLN A 232 -4.97 8.89 1.49
N ALA A 233 -3.80 8.25 1.58
CA ALA A 233 -3.35 7.30 0.56
C ALA A 233 -4.34 6.13 0.33
N TYR A 234 -4.96 5.62 1.41
CA TYR A 234 -6.00 4.59 1.30
C TYR A 234 -7.25 5.12 0.58
N LEU A 235 -7.72 6.31 0.98
CA LEU A 235 -8.93 6.91 0.41
C LEU A 235 -8.74 7.19 -1.09
N ARG A 236 -7.60 7.74 -1.48
CA ARG A 236 -7.25 8.01 -2.88
C ARG A 236 -7.18 6.73 -3.71
N ARG A 237 -6.56 5.68 -3.17
CA ARG A 237 -6.57 4.34 -3.80
C ARG A 237 -7.99 3.84 -4.04
N GLN A 238 -8.88 3.97 -3.06
CA GLN A 238 -10.28 3.52 -3.20
C GLN A 238 -11.03 4.31 -4.27
N SER A 239 -10.89 5.64 -4.29
CA SER A 239 -11.51 6.48 -5.32
C SER A 239 -10.98 6.13 -6.72
N PHE A 240 -9.67 5.94 -6.87
CA PHE A 240 -9.07 5.50 -8.13
C PHE A 240 -9.64 4.15 -8.59
N LEU A 241 -9.69 3.17 -7.67
CA LEU A 241 -10.24 1.83 -7.97
C LEU A 241 -11.72 1.83 -8.35
N ARG A 242 -12.49 2.83 -7.89
CA ARG A 242 -13.89 3.01 -8.27
C ARG A 242 -14.07 3.78 -9.59
N GLY A 243 -12.98 4.28 -10.18
CA GLY A 243 -13.05 5.14 -11.36
C GLY A 243 -13.63 6.52 -11.05
N GLU A 244 -13.56 6.98 -9.80
CA GLU A 244 -13.98 8.32 -9.43
C GLU A 244 -12.94 9.34 -9.91
N THR A 245 -13.37 10.54 -10.30
CA THR A 245 -12.46 11.64 -10.63
C THR A 245 -11.72 12.07 -9.36
N LEU A 246 -10.39 11.98 -9.40
CA LEU A 246 -9.55 12.34 -8.26
C LEU A 246 -9.42 13.86 -8.14
N ILE A 247 -9.47 14.35 -6.91
CA ILE A 247 -9.05 15.73 -6.59
C ILE A 247 -7.52 15.75 -6.63
N ARG A 248 -6.94 16.63 -7.44
CA ARG A 248 -5.49 16.77 -7.60
C ARG A 248 -4.78 17.15 -6.31
N GLN A 249 -3.57 16.65 -6.12
CA GLN A 249 -2.66 17.10 -5.07
C GLN A 249 -1.47 17.85 -5.65
N GLU A 250 -0.92 18.78 -4.86
CA GLU A 250 0.33 19.45 -5.17
C GLU A 250 1.36 19.11 -4.09
N PRO A 251 2.48 18.44 -4.42
CA PRO A 251 2.84 17.88 -5.73
C PRO A 251 1.97 16.68 -6.14
N ASP A 252 1.92 16.39 -7.46
CA ASP A 252 1.22 15.22 -7.99
C ASP A 252 1.72 13.93 -7.32
N ASP A 253 0.79 13.10 -6.86
CA ASP A 253 1.10 11.80 -6.31
C ASP A 253 0.96 10.66 -7.34
N VAL A 254 1.25 9.43 -6.91
CA VAL A 254 1.16 8.25 -7.78
C VAL A 254 -0.24 8.06 -8.38
N TRP A 255 -1.30 8.48 -7.69
CA TRP A 255 -2.68 8.30 -8.14
C TRP A 255 -3.07 9.35 -9.19
N ASP A 256 -2.60 10.58 -9.03
CA ASP A 256 -2.74 11.65 -10.04
C ASP A 256 -2.04 11.23 -11.34
N LEU A 257 -0.80 10.75 -11.25
CA LEU A 257 -0.02 10.27 -12.40
C LEU A 257 -0.63 9.03 -13.06
N LEU A 258 -1.17 8.08 -12.29
CA LEU A 258 -1.87 6.91 -12.83
C LEU A 258 -3.14 7.31 -13.60
N TYR A 259 -3.87 8.31 -13.10
CA TYR A 259 -5.04 8.84 -13.78
C TYR A 259 -4.65 9.42 -15.15
N ASP A 260 -3.64 10.28 -15.21
CA ASP A 260 -3.17 10.88 -16.48
C ASP A 260 -2.69 9.84 -17.48
N VAL A 261 -1.79 8.98 -17.05
CA VAL A 261 -1.14 8.03 -17.96
C VAL A 261 -2.11 6.96 -18.43
N VAL A 262 -2.95 6.41 -17.54
CA VAL A 262 -3.78 5.24 -17.88
C VAL A 262 -5.19 5.63 -18.31
N MET A 263 -5.83 6.57 -17.60
CA MET A 263 -7.21 6.98 -17.92
C MET A 263 -7.23 7.98 -19.06
N GLU A 264 -6.36 8.99 -19.07
CA GLU A 264 -6.31 9.97 -20.17
C GLU A 264 -5.40 9.50 -21.33
N GLY A 265 -4.48 8.56 -21.07
CA GLY A 265 -3.53 8.09 -22.06
C GLY A 265 -2.43 9.11 -22.34
N ASP A 266 -2.10 9.97 -21.36
CA ASP A 266 -1.04 10.97 -21.48
C ASP A 266 0.34 10.30 -21.39
N VAL A 267 1.00 10.19 -22.55
CA VAL A 267 2.32 9.58 -22.68
C VAL A 267 3.42 10.49 -22.11
N ALA A 268 3.19 11.79 -21.97
CA ALA A 268 4.19 12.74 -21.48
C ALA A 268 4.52 12.53 -19.99
N ALA A 269 3.55 12.08 -19.18
CA ALA A 269 3.71 11.85 -17.75
C ALA A 269 4.30 10.47 -17.39
N ILE A 270 4.62 9.61 -18.37
CA ILE A 270 5.05 8.21 -18.13
C ILE A 270 6.33 8.12 -17.30
N ASP A 271 7.32 8.99 -17.56
CA ASP A 271 8.60 8.91 -16.84
C ASP A 271 8.46 9.40 -15.39
N ALA A 272 7.56 10.35 -15.13
CA ALA A 272 7.19 10.74 -13.77
C ALA A 272 6.48 9.59 -13.03
N LEU A 273 5.59 8.87 -13.73
CA LEU A 273 4.94 7.69 -13.18
C LEU A 273 5.94 6.56 -12.88
N ASP A 274 6.91 6.28 -13.75
CA ASP A 274 7.97 5.29 -13.49
C ASP A 274 8.77 5.63 -12.22
N ALA A 275 9.02 6.91 -11.95
CA ALA A 275 9.70 7.34 -10.74
C ALA A 275 8.86 7.18 -9.46
N ALA A 276 7.53 7.37 -9.55
CA ALA A 276 6.62 7.33 -8.41
C ALA A 276 6.13 5.91 -8.04
N LEU A 277 6.10 4.99 -9.00
CA LEU A 277 5.59 3.63 -8.78
C LEU A 277 6.49 2.78 -7.87
N PRO A 278 5.93 1.85 -7.09
CA PRO A 278 6.71 0.81 -6.41
C PRO A 278 7.43 -0.11 -7.40
N ARG A 279 8.50 -0.76 -6.95
CA ARG A 279 9.42 -1.51 -7.83
C ARG A 279 8.73 -2.56 -8.71
N THR A 280 7.74 -3.27 -8.18
CA THR A 280 6.99 -4.29 -8.95
C THR A 280 6.22 -3.65 -10.11
N GLN A 281 5.50 -2.56 -9.85
CA GLN A 281 4.72 -1.84 -10.87
C GLN A 281 5.63 -1.12 -11.87
N GLN A 282 6.82 -0.64 -11.46
CA GLN A 282 7.83 -0.10 -12.39
C GLN A 282 8.23 -1.13 -13.44
N ILE A 283 8.43 -2.39 -13.04
CA ILE A 283 8.79 -3.47 -13.97
C ILE A 283 7.65 -3.67 -14.98
N GLU A 284 6.41 -3.73 -14.52
CA GLU A 284 5.24 -3.85 -15.41
C GLU A 284 5.11 -2.65 -16.38
N LEU A 285 5.36 -1.42 -15.93
CA LEU A 285 5.35 -0.24 -16.79
C LEU A 285 6.47 -0.29 -17.85
N ARG A 286 7.67 -0.75 -17.47
CA ARG A 286 8.81 -0.88 -18.37
C ARG A 286 8.61 -2.00 -19.39
N ASP A 287 8.01 -3.11 -18.98
CA ASP A 287 7.58 -4.18 -19.89
C ASP A 287 6.53 -3.66 -20.88
N LEU A 288 5.61 -2.80 -20.42
CA LEU A 288 4.62 -2.16 -21.28
C LEU A 288 5.28 -1.23 -22.32
N LYS A 289 6.23 -0.38 -21.90
CA LYS A 289 7.05 0.46 -22.81
C LYS A 289 7.85 -0.38 -23.81
N SER A 290 8.44 -1.48 -23.35
CA SER A 290 9.27 -2.36 -24.19
C SER A 290 8.42 -3.10 -25.22
N GLY A 291 7.26 -3.60 -24.82
CA GLY A 291 6.31 -4.26 -25.74
C GLY A 291 5.75 -3.33 -26.79
N ALA A 292 5.67 -2.02 -26.54
CA ALA A 292 5.25 -1.03 -27.53
C ALA A 292 6.21 -0.90 -28.72
N LEU A 293 7.51 -1.20 -28.52
CA LEU A 293 8.50 -1.19 -29.60
C LEU A 293 8.30 -2.32 -30.60
N SER A 294 7.86 -3.49 -30.13
CA SER A 294 7.64 -4.70 -30.96
C SER A 294 6.18 -4.94 -31.31
N GLY A 295 5.25 -4.25 -30.65
CA GLY A 295 3.82 -4.55 -30.70
C GLY A 295 3.48 -5.92 -30.10
N GLN A 296 4.29 -6.39 -29.14
CA GLN A 296 4.11 -7.69 -28.49
C GLN A 296 4.15 -7.55 -26.98
N TRP A 297 3.07 -7.99 -26.32
CA TRP A 297 2.98 -8.04 -24.88
C TRP A 297 2.58 -9.43 -24.37
N PRO A 298 2.94 -9.76 -23.12
CA PRO A 298 2.46 -10.95 -22.44
C PRO A 298 0.93 -11.02 -22.33
N PRO A 299 0.33 -12.22 -22.26
CA PRO A 299 -1.11 -12.39 -22.12
C PRO A 299 -1.72 -11.56 -20.99
N LYS A 300 -1.08 -11.56 -19.80
CA LYS A 300 -1.51 -10.79 -18.61
C LYS A 300 -1.78 -9.31 -18.91
N MET A 301 -1.00 -8.67 -19.78
CA MET A 301 -1.17 -7.26 -20.13
C MET A 301 -2.29 -7.08 -21.15
N THR A 302 -2.34 -7.94 -22.17
CA THR A 302 -3.40 -7.87 -23.20
C THR A 302 -4.78 -8.25 -22.66
N GLU A 303 -4.86 -8.97 -21.54
CA GLU A 303 -6.11 -9.30 -20.84
C GLU A 303 -6.57 -8.17 -19.91
N ASP A 304 -5.64 -7.32 -19.45
CA ASP A 304 -5.95 -6.15 -18.61
C ASP A 304 -6.50 -5.00 -19.47
N ARG A 305 -7.83 -4.95 -19.60
CA ARG A 305 -8.53 -3.92 -20.37
C ARG A 305 -8.26 -2.50 -19.91
N GLY A 306 -7.86 -2.29 -18.65
CA GLY A 306 -7.51 -0.95 -18.17
C GLY A 306 -6.23 -0.39 -18.81
N LEU A 307 -5.36 -1.25 -19.34
CA LEU A 307 -4.12 -0.83 -19.99
C LEU A 307 -4.29 -0.53 -21.48
N TRP A 308 -5.39 -0.96 -22.11
CA TRP A 308 -5.53 -0.93 -23.57
C TRP A 308 -5.42 0.48 -24.15
N ARG A 309 -5.98 1.48 -23.47
CA ARG A 309 -5.88 2.89 -23.89
C ARG A 309 -4.43 3.35 -23.95
N LEU A 310 -3.67 3.12 -22.87
CA LEU A 310 -2.24 3.45 -22.81
C LEU A 310 -1.43 2.65 -23.85
N MET A 311 -1.67 1.35 -23.96
CA MET A 311 -0.99 0.49 -24.92
C MET A 311 -1.21 0.95 -26.36
N ALA A 312 -2.43 1.31 -26.73
CA ALA A 312 -2.77 1.82 -28.05
C ALA A 312 -2.18 3.22 -28.32
N ARG A 313 -2.00 4.05 -27.28
CA ARG A 313 -1.31 5.33 -27.40
C ARG A 313 0.20 5.16 -27.63
N LEU A 314 0.81 4.19 -26.96
CA LEU A 314 2.24 3.91 -27.07
C LEU A 314 2.61 3.18 -28.37
N TRP A 315 1.72 2.33 -28.87
CA TRP A 315 1.96 1.54 -30.07
C TRP A 315 1.04 1.96 -31.21
N GLN A 316 1.61 2.72 -32.15
CA GLN A 316 0.97 3.11 -33.39
C GLN A 316 1.54 2.26 -34.54
N PRO A 317 0.98 1.07 -34.81
CA PRO A 317 1.51 0.16 -35.82
C PRO A 317 1.53 0.81 -37.19
N ARG A 318 2.60 0.59 -37.98
CA ARG A 318 2.67 0.96 -39.40
C ARG A 318 2.38 -0.21 -40.34
N GLU A 319 2.40 -1.43 -39.81
CA GLU A 319 2.14 -2.66 -40.56
C GLU A 319 0.75 -3.20 -40.28
N THR A 320 0.37 -4.28 -40.98
CA THR A 320 -0.91 -4.96 -40.75
C THR A 320 -0.88 -5.66 -39.40
N VAL A 321 -1.87 -5.38 -38.56
CA VAL A 321 -2.05 -6.02 -37.25
C VAL A 321 -2.82 -7.32 -37.41
N ASP A 322 -2.30 -8.39 -36.80
CA ASP A 322 -2.97 -9.68 -36.70
C ASP A 322 -4.03 -9.65 -35.59
N ALA A 323 -5.30 -9.50 -36.01
CA ALA A 323 -6.44 -9.41 -35.12
C ALA A 323 -6.72 -10.70 -34.32
N GLY A 324 -6.24 -11.86 -34.77
CA GLY A 324 -6.51 -13.14 -34.11
C GLY A 324 -5.76 -13.31 -32.78
N ARG A 325 -4.68 -12.55 -32.57
CA ARG A 325 -3.79 -12.73 -31.41
C ARG A 325 -4.50 -12.55 -30.07
N SER A 326 -5.24 -11.46 -29.93
CA SER A 326 -6.02 -11.16 -28.71
C SER A 326 -7.11 -10.12 -29.00
N PRO A 327 -8.12 -9.99 -28.13
CA PRO A 327 -9.15 -8.96 -28.24
C PRO A 327 -8.60 -7.53 -28.35
N PHE A 328 -7.47 -7.23 -27.69
CA PHE A 328 -6.78 -5.95 -27.83
C PHE A 328 -6.32 -5.71 -29.27
N TYR A 329 -5.61 -6.67 -29.87
CA TYR A 329 -5.12 -6.54 -31.24
C TYR A 329 -6.26 -6.47 -32.26
N ALA A 330 -7.39 -7.14 -32.00
CA ALA A 330 -8.58 -7.01 -32.83
C ALA A 330 -9.13 -5.57 -32.84
N LEU A 331 -9.20 -4.91 -31.67
CA LEU A 331 -9.66 -3.53 -31.56
C LEU A 331 -8.65 -2.53 -32.16
N VAL A 332 -7.34 -2.77 -31.98
CA VAL A 332 -6.30 -1.96 -32.65
C VAL A 332 -6.36 -2.13 -34.18
N ALA A 333 -6.52 -3.36 -34.66
CA ALA A 333 -6.68 -3.65 -36.09
C ALA A 333 -7.91 -2.95 -36.69
N LEU A 334 -9.03 -2.92 -35.95
CA LEU A 334 -10.25 -2.24 -36.39
C LEU A 334 -10.07 -0.71 -36.40
N ASN A 335 -9.51 -0.13 -35.35
CA ASN A 335 -9.19 1.30 -35.33
C ASN A 335 -8.27 1.69 -36.48
N ARG A 336 -7.21 0.90 -36.71
CA ARG A 336 -6.29 1.10 -37.83
C ARG A 336 -6.99 1.01 -39.19
N SER A 337 -7.88 0.04 -39.41
CA SER A 337 -8.58 -0.07 -40.70
C SER A 337 -9.45 1.15 -40.97
N TYR A 338 -10.09 1.71 -39.95
CA TYR A 338 -10.86 2.94 -40.07
C TYR A 338 -10.00 4.20 -40.25
N GLU A 339 -8.88 4.32 -39.53
CA GLU A 339 -7.91 5.40 -39.74
C GLU A 339 -7.37 5.40 -41.18
N LEU A 340 -7.07 4.22 -41.74
CA LEU A 340 -6.64 4.07 -43.14
C LEU A 340 -7.75 4.46 -44.13
N VAL A 341 -9.02 4.15 -43.83
CA VAL A 341 -10.16 4.64 -44.63
C VAL A 341 -10.23 6.17 -44.59
N ARG A 342 -10.10 6.79 -43.41
CA ARG A 342 -10.12 8.26 -43.25
C ARG A 342 -8.93 8.94 -43.93
N ALA A 343 -7.80 8.25 -44.03
CA ALA A 343 -6.63 8.72 -44.77
C ALA A 343 -6.73 8.51 -46.29
N GLY A 344 -7.78 7.84 -46.78
CA GLY A 344 -7.95 7.51 -48.20
C GLY A 344 -7.11 6.31 -48.68
N GLU A 345 -6.42 5.60 -47.79
CA GLU A 345 -5.59 4.44 -48.11
C GLU A 345 -6.41 3.14 -48.22
N LEU A 346 -7.33 3.09 -49.19
CA LEU A 346 -8.32 2.01 -49.31
C LEU A 346 -7.71 0.60 -49.48
N GLU A 347 -6.55 0.48 -50.13
CA GLU A 347 -5.88 -0.82 -50.27
C GLU A 347 -5.34 -1.35 -48.94
N ALA A 348 -4.68 -0.50 -48.17
CA ALA A 348 -4.19 -0.86 -46.83
C ALA A 348 -5.35 -1.11 -45.86
N ALA A 349 -6.41 -0.31 -45.94
CA ALA A 349 -7.63 -0.51 -45.16
C ALA A 349 -8.28 -1.87 -45.45
N ALA A 350 -8.38 -2.26 -46.72
CA ALA A 350 -8.91 -3.57 -47.11
C ALA A 350 -8.02 -4.71 -46.59
N GLN A 351 -6.70 -4.58 -46.67
CA GLN A 351 -5.77 -5.58 -46.15
C GLN A 351 -5.89 -5.74 -44.63
N GLN A 352 -6.02 -4.64 -43.90
CA GLN A 352 -6.22 -4.66 -42.45
C GLN A 352 -7.59 -5.23 -42.06
N ALA A 353 -8.66 -4.87 -42.77
CA ALA A 353 -9.99 -5.41 -42.54
C ALA A 353 -10.04 -6.92 -42.83
N HIS A 354 -9.32 -7.39 -43.84
CA HIS A 354 -9.24 -8.81 -44.17
C HIS A 354 -8.68 -9.68 -43.03
N SER A 355 -7.76 -9.14 -42.21
CA SER A 355 -7.20 -9.86 -41.05
C SER A 355 -8.24 -10.13 -39.95
N LEU A 356 -9.30 -9.30 -39.89
CA LEU A 356 -10.43 -9.45 -38.97
C LEU A 356 -11.48 -10.44 -39.50
N THR A 357 -11.72 -10.48 -40.81
CA THR A 357 -12.83 -11.26 -41.40
C THR A 357 -12.53 -12.74 -41.62
N ARG A 358 -11.28 -13.13 -41.95
CA ARG A 358 -10.94 -14.54 -42.20
C ARG A 358 -10.59 -15.35 -40.94
N GLY A 359 -10.63 -14.70 -39.77
CA GLY A 359 -10.01 -15.23 -38.55
C GLY A 359 -8.49 -15.22 -38.72
N GLY A 360 -7.80 -14.33 -38.01
CA GLY A 360 -6.34 -14.28 -38.02
C GLY A 360 -5.74 -15.67 -37.77
N GLY A 361 -4.53 -15.92 -38.29
CA GLY A 361 -3.91 -17.26 -38.37
C GLY A 361 -3.69 -18.00 -37.03
N SER A 362 -4.13 -17.44 -35.90
CA SER A 362 -4.00 -17.96 -34.55
C SER A 362 -5.25 -18.69 -34.02
N GLY A 363 -6.30 -18.89 -34.82
CA GLY A 363 -7.45 -19.75 -34.48
C GLY A 363 -8.39 -19.20 -33.39
N ARG A 364 -8.12 -18.01 -32.85
CA ARG A 364 -8.99 -17.32 -31.89
C ARG A 364 -10.09 -16.55 -32.63
N LYS A 365 -11.34 -16.71 -32.19
CA LYS A 365 -12.50 -16.07 -32.85
C LYS A 365 -12.59 -14.59 -32.46
N VAL A 366 -12.57 -13.72 -33.47
CA VAL A 366 -12.85 -12.27 -33.31
C VAL A 366 -14.31 -12.07 -32.87
N PRO A 367 -14.61 -11.16 -31.93
CA PRO A 367 -15.98 -10.82 -31.56
C PRO A 367 -16.83 -10.45 -32.78
N SER A 368 -18.09 -10.92 -32.83
CA SER A 368 -18.98 -10.71 -33.99
C SER A 368 -19.23 -9.23 -34.30
N GLU A 369 -19.28 -8.39 -33.27
CA GLU A 369 -19.45 -6.93 -33.41
C GLU A 369 -18.26 -6.29 -34.13
N LEU A 370 -17.03 -6.67 -33.79
CA LEU A 370 -15.83 -6.16 -34.48
C LEU A 370 -15.71 -6.74 -35.89
N MET A 371 -16.11 -8.00 -36.08
CA MET A 371 -16.17 -8.63 -37.40
C MET A 371 -17.18 -7.92 -38.32
N GLN A 372 -18.32 -7.47 -37.77
CA GLN A 372 -19.31 -6.71 -38.50
C GLN A 372 -18.75 -5.37 -39.02
N GLU A 373 -18.10 -4.60 -38.15
CA GLU A 373 -17.44 -3.34 -38.54
C GLU A 373 -16.35 -3.61 -39.59
N ALA A 374 -15.56 -4.66 -39.40
CA ALA A 374 -14.53 -5.05 -40.37
C ALA A 374 -15.11 -5.40 -41.74
N CYS A 375 -16.22 -6.13 -41.79
CA CYS A 375 -16.94 -6.39 -43.05
C CYS A 375 -17.43 -5.10 -43.69
N ALA A 376 -17.99 -4.16 -42.92
CA ALA A 376 -18.43 -2.87 -43.46
C ALA A 376 -17.27 -2.04 -44.03
N VAL A 377 -16.12 -2.01 -43.36
CA VAL A 377 -14.89 -1.37 -43.85
C VAL A 377 -14.38 -2.07 -45.12
N ALA A 378 -14.35 -3.41 -45.14
CA ALA A 378 -13.89 -4.19 -46.28
C ALA A 378 -14.78 -3.98 -47.53
N ALA A 379 -16.09 -3.94 -47.34
CA ALA A 379 -17.05 -3.62 -48.40
C ALA A 379 -16.83 -2.20 -48.95
N TYR A 380 -16.71 -1.21 -48.07
CA TYR A 380 -16.43 0.18 -48.45
C TYR A 380 -15.13 0.30 -49.25
N ALA A 381 -14.04 -0.28 -48.75
CA ALA A 381 -12.74 -0.22 -49.39
C ALA A 381 -12.72 -0.96 -50.74
N SER A 382 -13.39 -2.11 -50.85
CA SER A 382 -13.48 -2.87 -52.11
C SER A 382 -14.30 -2.12 -53.16
N ALA A 383 -15.42 -1.53 -52.77
CA ALA A 383 -16.25 -0.71 -53.66
C ALA A 383 -15.50 0.53 -54.15
N GLY A 384 -14.85 1.29 -53.27
CA GLY A 384 -14.07 2.47 -53.66
C GLY A 384 -12.90 2.14 -54.59
N ARG A 385 -12.16 1.05 -54.34
CA ARG A 385 -11.08 0.59 -55.24
C ARG A 385 -11.59 0.21 -56.63
N SER A 386 -12.81 -0.30 -56.74
CA SER A 386 -13.39 -0.70 -58.02
C SER A 386 -13.58 0.49 -58.98
N GLU A 387 -13.79 1.71 -58.45
CA GLU A 387 -13.98 2.93 -59.24
C GLU A 387 -12.71 3.35 -59.98
N HIS A 388 -11.54 3.01 -59.44
CA HIS A 388 -10.24 3.38 -59.99
C HIS A 388 -9.64 2.33 -60.94
N LEU A 389 -10.32 1.20 -61.16
CA LEU A 389 -9.84 0.16 -62.07
C LEU A 389 -10.45 0.30 -63.46
N ASP A 390 -9.62 0.26 -64.50
CA ASP A 390 -10.07 0.28 -65.89
C ASP A 390 -10.60 -1.09 -66.35
N SER A 391 -9.97 -2.17 -65.90
CA SER A 391 -10.33 -3.55 -66.26
C SER A 391 -11.68 -3.97 -65.69
N THR A 392 -12.65 -4.25 -66.58
CA THR A 392 -14.00 -4.70 -66.21
C THR A 392 -13.99 -5.97 -65.35
N ALA A 393 -13.23 -7.00 -65.75
CA ALA A 393 -13.18 -8.25 -64.99
C ALA A 393 -12.61 -8.08 -63.56
N ARG A 394 -11.61 -7.21 -63.37
CA ARG A 394 -11.07 -6.93 -62.03
C ARG A 394 -12.02 -6.07 -61.19
N ARG A 395 -12.72 -5.13 -61.83
CA ARG A 395 -13.75 -4.32 -61.21
C ARG A 395 -14.90 -5.18 -60.69
N ASP A 396 -15.45 -6.05 -61.54
CA ASP A 396 -16.58 -6.91 -61.19
C ASP A 396 -16.21 -7.84 -60.02
N LYS A 397 -14.99 -8.38 -60.02
CA LYS A 397 -14.47 -9.17 -58.89
C LYS A 397 -14.43 -8.38 -57.57
N LEU A 398 -14.02 -7.12 -57.58
CA LEU A 398 -14.02 -6.28 -56.36
C LEU A 398 -15.45 -5.92 -55.93
N LEU A 399 -16.36 -5.74 -56.88
CA LEU A 399 -17.78 -5.49 -56.59
C LEU A 399 -18.45 -6.73 -55.98
N ASP A 400 -18.14 -7.93 -56.48
CA ASP A 400 -18.62 -9.18 -55.90
C ASP A 400 -18.11 -9.37 -54.47
N LEU A 401 -16.83 -9.06 -54.22
CA LEU A 401 -16.27 -9.07 -52.87
C LEU A 401 -16.92 -8.01 -51.97
N ALA A 402 -17.20 -6.81 -52.50
CA ALA A 402 -17.87 -5.77 -51.74
C ALA A 402 -19.29 -6.18 -51.34
N GLU A 403 -20.02 -6.85 -52.24
CA GLU A 403 -21.35 -7.38 -51.94
C GLU A 403 -21.28 -8.48 -50.89
N GLU A 404 -20.38 -9.46 -51.03
CA GLU A 404 -20.18 -10.54 -50.05
C GLU A 404 -19.92 -9.98 -48.64
N TYR A 405 -19.04 -8.97 -48.53
CA TYR A 405 -18.76 -8.33 -47.25
C TYR A 405 -19.95 -7.53 -46.71
N ALA A 406 -20.69 -6.80 -47.56
CA ALA A 406 -21.85 -6.02 -47.14
C ALA A 406 -23.01 -6.93 -46.69
N GLU A 407 -23.26 -8.03 -47.41
CA GLU A 407 -24.20 -9.07 -47.01
C GLU A 407 -23.82 -9.65 -45.67
N ARG A 408 -22.53 -10.01 -45.50
CA ARG A 408 -22.04 -10.57 -44.24
C ARG A 408 -22.18 -9.58 -43.07
N ALA A 409 -21.95 -8.29 -43.30
CA ALA A 409 -22.17 -7.26 -42.29
C ALA A 409 -23.65 -7.15 -41.89
N ALA A 410 -24.57 -7.24 -42.86
CA ALA A 410 -26.01 -7.20 -42.62
C ALA A 410 -26.51 -8.47 -41.91
N GLU A 411 -26.01 -9.66 -42.27
CA GLU A 411 -26.32 -10.93 -41.59
C GLU A 411 -25.96 -10.91 -40.09
N LEU A 412 -24.90 -10.18 -39.73
CA LEU A 412 -24.48 -10.00 -38.34
C LEU A 412 -25.39 -9.03 -37.55
N GLY A 413 -26.33 -8.35 -38.23
CA GLY A 413 -27.42 -7.56 -37.64
C GLY A 413 -27.36 -6.05 -37.88
N GLY A 414 -28.26 -5.27 -37.30
CA GLY A 414 -28.17 -3.80 -37.27
C GLY A 414 -28.69 -3.07 -38.52
N SER A 415 -29.54 -2.07 -38.28
CA SER A 415 -30.23 -1.30 -39.32
C SER A 415 -29.28 -0.55 -40.27
N VAL A 416 -28.15 -0.06 -39.76
CA VAL A 416 -27.14 0.66 -40.56
C VAL A 416 -26.46 -0.27 -41.56
N ALA A 417 -26.16 -1.52 -41.18
CA ALA A 417 -25.53 -2.49 -42.08
C ALA A 417 -26.49 -2.91 -43.21
N GLU A 418 -27.76 -3.16 -42.89
CA GLU A 418 -28.81 -3.44 -43.88
C GLU A 418 -29.06 -2.26 -44.83
N ARG A 419 -29.02 -1.02 -44.30
CA ARG A 419 -29.11 0.20 -45.11
C ARG A 419 -27.91 0.32 -46.05
N ASN A 420 -26.70 0.13 -45.55
CA ASN A 420 -25.47 0.15 -46.35
C ASN A 420 -25.51 -0.87 -47.50
N LEU A 421 -26.01 -2.09 -47.26
CA LEU A 421 -26.20 -3.10 -48.31
C LEU A 421 -27.20 -2.62 -49.37
N ARG A 422 -28.33 -2.02 -48.98
CA ARG A 422 -29.29 -1.44 -49.92
C ARG A 422 -28.67 -0.34 -50.78
N ILE A 423 -27.94 0.60 -50.16
CA ILE A 423 -27.22 1.68 -50.86
C ILE A 423 -26.26 1.08 -51.89
N PHE A 424 -25.47 0.08 -51.50
CA PHE A 424 -24.53 -0.59 -52.39
C PHE A 424 -25.22 -1.25 -53.58
N ARG A 425 -26.31 -2.02 -53.36
CA ARG A 425 -27.05 -2.68 -54.45
C ARG A 425 -27.68 -1.68 -55.41
N THR A 426 -28.34 -0.64 -54.90
CA THR A 426 -28.92 0.44 -55.74
C THR A 426 -27.84 1.14 -56.57
N TRP A 427 -26.70 1.45 -55.95
CA TRP A 427 -25.57 2.03 -56.67
C TRP A 427 -25.02 1.06 -57.73
N ARG A 428 -24.89 -0.24 -57.41
CA ARG A 428 -24.41 -1.29 -58.32
C ARG A 428 -25.35 -1.53 -59.51
N GLU A 429 -26.65 -1.38 -59.34
CA GLU A 429 -27.66 -1.50 -60.41
C GLU A 429 -27.71 -0.26 -61.31
N THR A 430 -27.33 0.91 -60.79
CA THR A 430 -27.29 2.16 -61.55
C THR A 430 -26.28 2.07 -62.68
N ARG A 431 -26.68 2.48 -63.90
CA ARG A 431 -25.84 2.46 -65.10
C ARG A 431 -24.56 3.26 -64.85
N LYS A 432 -23.42 2.76 -65.35
CA LYS A 432 -22.09 3.36 -65.10
C LYS A 432 -22.02 4.87 -65.43
N ASN A 433 -22.68 5.32 -66.49
CA ASN A 433 -22.65 6.73 -66.92
C ASN A 433 -23.51 7.65 -66.03
N ASP A 434 -24.52 7.10 -65.36
CA ASP A 434 -25.44 7.82 -64.48
C ASP A 434 -25.05 7.69 -63.00
N ARG A 435 -24.02 6.89 -62.73
CA ARG A 435 -23.55 6.54 -61.39
C ARG A 435 -22.58 7.60 -60.86
N GLY A 436 -22.94 8.21 -59.74
CA GLY A 436 -22.03 9.05 -58.97
C GLY A 436 -21.00 8.25 -58.15
N PRO A 437 -20.03 8.93 -57.51
CA PRO A 437 -19.05 8.29 -56.64
C PRO A 437 -19.71 7.54 -55.47
N PHE A 438 -19.18 6.37 -55.13
CA PHE A 438 -19.66 5.53 -54.03
C PHE A 438 -19.20 6.02 -52.66
N ASN A 439 -18.00 6.59 -52.61
CA ASN A 439 -17.37 7.07 -51.38
C ASN A 439 -18.27 7.99 -50.55
N ASN A 440 -18.09 7.95 -49.24
CA ASN A 440 -18.81 8.83 -48.33
C ASN A 440 -18.12 10.19 -48.31
N PRO A 441 -18.82 11.28 -48.67
CA PRO A 441 -18.20 12.59 -48.84
C PRO A 441 -17.65 13.19 -47.53
N PHE A 442 -18.11 12.72 -46.36
CA PHE A 442 -17.50 13.10 -45.07
C PHE A 442 -16.12 12.47 -44.89
N LEU A 443 -15.97 11.20 -45.27
CA LEU A 443 -14.68 10.50 -45.19
C LEU A 443 -13.68 11.10 -46.19
N ASP A 444 -14.14 11.55 -47.36
CA ASP A 444 -13.30 12.24 -48.36
C ASP A 444 -12.67 13.53 -47.82
N ILE A 445 -13.35 14.24 -46.91
CA ILE A 445 -12.83 15.44 -46.24
C ILE A 445 -12.15 15.15 -44.90
N GLY A 446 -11.97 13.87 -44.57
CA GLY A 446 -11.30 13.39 -43.36
C GLY A 446 -12.15 13.46 -42.08
N LEU A 447 -13.46 13.62 -42.20
CA LEU A 447 -14.39 13.66 -41.07
C LEU A 447 -15.17 12.35 -40.94
N ASP A 448 -15.65 12.10 -39.73
CA ASP A 448 -16.60 11.01 -39.52
C ASP A 448 -17.92 11.31 -40.24
N HIS A 449 -18.64 10.26 -40.66
CA HIS A 449 -19.98 10.39 -41.25
C HIS A 449 -20.87 11.24 -40.35
N ALA A 450 -21.59 12.23 -40.92
CA ALA A 450 -22.49 13.11 -40.18
C ALA A 450 -21.81 14.03 -39.15
N ALA A 451 -20.50 14.30 -39.27
CA ALA A 451 -19.82 15.24 -38.38
C ALA A 451 -20.24 16.69 -38.63
N ASP A 452 -20.48 17.42 -37.54
CA ASP A 452 -20.71 18.87 -37.56
C ASP A 452 -19.44 19.62 -38.03
N GLY A 453 -19.63 20.86 -38.50
CA GLY A 453 -18.51 21.73 -38.89
C GLY A 453 -17.83 21.35 -40.21
N TRP A 454 -18.44 20.48 -41.02
CA TRP A 454 -17.91 20.06 -42.32
C TRP A 454 -17.62 21.23 -43.27
N GLU A 455 -18.41 22.31 -43.22
CA GLU A 455 -18.13 23.51 -44.04
C GLU A 455 -16.78 24.15 -43.71
N ALA A 456 -16.45 24.25 -42.41
CA ALA A 456 -15.19 24.82 -41.97
C ALA A 456 -14.02 23.93 -42.39
N ARG A 457 -14.20 22.60 -42.30
CA ARG A 457 -13.22 21.62 -42.76
C ARG A 457 -13.02 21.69 -44.28
N CYS A 458 -14.07 21.81 -45.08
CA CYS A 458 -13.96 22.00 -46.53
C CYS A 458 -13.12 23.23 -46.86
N ARG A 459 -13.35 24.37 -46.18
CA ARG A 459 -12.54 25.59 -46.38
C ARG A 459 -11.07 25.40 -46.00
N GLU A 460 -10.79 24.60 -44.97
CA GLU A 460 -9.41 24.27 -44.56
C GLU A 460 -8.73 23.38 -45.60
N VAL A 461 -9.37 22.28 -45.99
CA VAL A 461 -8.85 21.32 -46.98
C VAL A 461 -8.67 21.99 -48.36
N PHE A 462 -9.57 22.89 -48.74
CA PHE A 462 -9.45 23.66 -49.98
C PHE A 462 -8.14 24.47 -50.05
N ARG A 463 -7.74 25.07 -48.92
CA ARG A 463 -6.44 25.79 -48.80
C ARG A 463 -5.26 24.82 -48.84
N GLN A 464 -5.40 23.63 -48.27
CA GLN A 464 -4.35 22.60 -48.33
C GLN A 464 -4.10 22.08 -49.75
N TYR A 465 -5.14 22.05 -50.59
CA TYR A 465 -5.07 21.65 -51.99
C TYR A 465 -4.86 22.82 -52.97
N GLU A 466 -4.41 23.98 -52.49
CA GLU A 466 -4.09 25.11 -53.37
C GLU A 466 -3.01 24.71 -54.39
N GLY A 467 -3.34 24.83 -55.68
CA GLY A 467 -2.47 24.41 -56.79
C GLY A 467 -2.75 23.00 -57.34
N ASP A 468 -3.59 22.19 -56.68
CA ASP A 468 -4.07 20.90 -57.21
C ASP A 468 -5.54 20.99 -57.65
N ALA A 469 -5.75 21.33 -58.93
CA ALA A 469 -7.08 21.46 -59.52
C ALA A 469 -7.92 20.17 -59.44
N LYS A 470 -7.27 18.99 -59.46
CA LYS A 470 -7.98 17.72 -59.40
C LYS A 470 -8.49 17.45 -57.99
N ALA A 471 -7.65 17.68 -56.98
CA ALA A 471 -8.04 17.55 -55.58
C ALA A 471 -9.13 18.57 -55.20
N GLN A 472 -9.02 19.82 -55.65
CA GLN A 472 -10.05 20.84 -55.44
C GLN A 472 -11.38 20.50 -56.11
N SER A 473 -11.36 19.95 -57.34
CA SER A 473 -12.58 19.48 -58.00
C SER A 473 -13.24 18.32 -57.25
N GLY A 474 -12.44 17.39 -56.72
CA GLY A 474 -12.94 16.30 -55.88
C GLY A 474 -13.60 16.82 -54.60
N LEU A 475 -12.98 17.79 -53.94
CA LEU A 475 -13.53 18.45 -52.75
C LEU A 475 -14.85 19.17 -53.03
N ASN A 476 -14.94 19.96 -54.11
CA ASN A 476 -16.18 20.65 -54.49
C ASN A 476 -17.32 19.65 -54.76
N MET A 477 -17.01 18.51 -55.36
CA MET A 477 -17.99 17.45 -55.58
C MET A 477 -18.46 16.81 -54.26
N ALA A 478 -17.56 16.57 -53.30
CA ALA A 478 -17.93 16.09 -51.97
C ALA A 478 -18.81 17.10 -51.23
N GLU A 479 -18.44 18.38 -51.26
CA GLU A 479 -19.18 19.49 -50.67
C GLU A 479 -20.61 19.60 -51.22
N GLU A 480 -20.75 19.54 -52.55
CA GLU A 480 -22.04 19.56 -53.23
C GLU A 480 -22.91 18.36 -52.87
N ARG A 481 -22.32 17.16 -52.76
CA ARG A 481 -23.04 15.96 -52.32
C ARG A 481 -23.58 16.12 -50.90
N ILE A 482 -22.78 16.66 -49.98
CA ILE A 482 -23.23 16.92 -48.60
C ILE A 482 -24.38 17.93 -48.57
N ARG A 483 -24.29 19.01 -49.36
CA ARG A 483 -25.36 20.01 -49.46
C ARG A 483 -26.67 19.44 -50.01
N ARG A 484 -26.60 18.65 -51.07
CA ARG A 484 -27.80 18.00 -51.66
C ARG A 484 -28.47 17.07 -50.67
N ALA A 485 -27.68 16.23 -50.00
CA ALA A 485 -28.20 15.32 -48.97
C ALA A 485 -28.90 16.08 -47.82
N LEU A 486 -28.46 17.30 -47.49
CA LEU A 486 -29.11 18.13 -46.47
C LEU A 486 -30.47 18.69 -46.92
N GLN A 487 -30.72 18.76 -48.23
CA GLN A 487 -32.00 19.22 -48.81
C GLN A 487 -33.00 18.06 -49.03
N ASP A 488 -32.52 16.83 -49.10
CA ASP A 488 -33.34 15.62 -49.27
C ASP A 488 -33.94 15.12 -47.95
N GLU A 489 -35.15 14.55 -48.00
CA GLU A 489 -35.83 13.98 -46.82
C GLU A 489 -35.05 12.81 -46.18
N ALA A 490 -34.25 12.09 -46.97
CA ALA A 490 -33.40 11.01 -46.49
C ALA A 490 -32.15 11.51 -45.74
N GLY A 491 -31.86 12.82 -45.77
CA GLY A 491 -30.69 13.37 -45.09
C GLY A 491 -29.38 12.71 -45.51
N TRP A 492 -28.49 12.48 -44.55
CA TRP A 492 -27.19 11.83 -44.77
C TRP A 492 -27.27 10.30 -44.94
N ASP A 493 -28.43 9.69 -44.71
CA ASP A 493 -28.64 8.24 -44.81
C ASP A 493 -28.51 7.71 -46.25
N VAL A 494 -28.37 8.59 -47.23
CA VAL A 494 -28.06 8.26 -48.63
C VAL A 494 -26.61 7.81 -48.85
N PHE A 495 -25.71 8.05 -47.88
CA PHE A 495 -24.30 7.68 -47.98
C PHE A 495 -24.00 6.39 -47.23
N TYR A 496 -23.03 5.62 -47.76
CA TYR A 496 -22.52 4.45 -47.07
C TYR A 496 -21.81 4.86 -45.77
N GLN A 497 -22.29 4.35 -44.63
CA GLN A 497 -21.79 4.74 -43.32
C GLN A 497 -20.68 3.80 -42.82
N VAL A 498 -19.52 4.37 -42.48
CA VAL A 498 -18.43 3.73 -41.72
C VAL A 498 -17.93 4.76 -40.70
N PRO A 499 -17.81 4.43 -39.41
CA PRO A 499 -18.16 3.16 -38.77
C PRO A 499 -19.68 2.96 -38.65
N LEU A 500 -20.14 1.71 -38.52
CA LEU A 500 -21.58 1.44 -38.29
C LEU A 500 -21.98 1.90 -36.89
N ASP A 501 -21.15 1.62 -35.89
CA ASP A 501 -21.30 2.08 -34.52
C ASP A 501 -19.96 2.58 -33.96
N ARG A 502 -19.90 3.89 -33.70
CA ARG A 502 -18.70 4.56 -33.17
C ARG A 502 -18.27 4.05 -31.80
N SER A 503 -19.21 3.57 -30.98
CA SER A 503 -18.90 3.12 -29.62
C SER A 503 -17.98 1.89 -29.60
N ARG A 504 -18.00 1.09 -30.68
CA ARG A 504 -17.18 -0.12 -30.84
C ARG A 504 -15.70 0.15 -31.11
N TYR A 505 -15.36 1.38 -31.48
CA TYR A 505 -13.98 1.80 -31.73
C TYR A 505 -13.30 2.32 -30.45
N VAL A 506 -14.07 2.60 -29.41
CA VAL A 506 -13.58 3.21 -28.17
C VAL A 506 -12.78 2.18 -27.36
N MET A 507 -11.56 2.56 -27.00
CA MET A 507 -10.74 1.79 -26.06
C MET A 507 -11.38 1.79 -24.67
N PRO A 508 -11.50 0.64 -24.00
CA PRO A 508 -12.10 0.54 -22.67
C PRO A 508 -11.34 1.43 -21.67
N SER A 509 -12.09 2.12 -20.80
CA SER A 509 -11.58 3.00 -19.73
C SER A 509 -11.77 2.36 -18.36
N GLN A 510 -11.26 1.14 -18.20
CA GLN A 510 -11.30 0.43 -16.92
C GLN A 510 -10.06 0.76 -16.09
N VAL A 511 -10.14 0.57 -14.77
CA VAL A 511 -8.98 0.71 -13.90
C VAL A 511 -8.00 -0.44 -14.17
N PRO A 512 -6.70 -0.17 -14.41
CA PRO A 512 -5.72 -1.22 -14.65
C PRO A 512 -5.51 -2.08 -13.41
N ARG A 513 -5.28 -3.37 -13.57
CA ARG A 513 -4.94 -4.27 -12.46
C ARG A 513 -3.45 -4.34 -12.21
N LEU A 514 -2.64 -4.32 -13.27
CA LEU A 514 -1.19 -4.54 -13.17
C LEU A 514 -0.41 -3.31 -12.66
N LEU A 515 -0.88 -2.11 -12.98
CA LEU A 515 -0.20 -0.86 -12.60
C LEU A 515 -0.65 -0.28 -11.26
N VAL A 516 -1.72 -0.80 -10.67
CA VAL A 516 -2.19 -0.33 -9.35
C VAL A 516 -1.22 -0.77 -8.26
N PRO A 517 -0.66 0.17 -7.47
CA PRO A 517 0.13 -0.14 -6.29
C PRO A 517 -0.63 -1.05 -5.30
N PRO A 518 0.07 -1.99 -4.64
CA PRO A 518 -0.54 -2.82 -3.61
C PRO A 518 -1.02 -1.94 -2.45
N LEU A 519 -1.97 -2.47 -1.68
CA LEU A 519 -2.41 -1.80 -0.47
C LEU A 519 -1.29 -1.88 0.57
N GLU A 520 -0.72 -0.73 0.94
CA GLU A 520 0.24 -0.64 2.04
C GLU A 520 -0.50 -0.57 3.38
N ALA A 521 0.18 -0.95 4.46
CA ALA A 521 -0.31 -0.74 5.82
C ALA A 521 -0.23 0.75 6.20
N LEU A 522 -1.04 1.17 7.18
CA LEU A 522 -0.91 2.51 7.74
C LEU A 522 0.51 2.67 8.35
N PRO A 523 1.29 3.68 7.94
CA PRO A 523 2.60 3.91 8.50
C PRO A 523 2.48 4.29 9.97
N ARG A 524 3.51 3.97 10.75
CA ARG A 524 3.63 4.39 12.15
C ARG A 524 3.48 5.91 12.26
N ARG A 525 2.57 6.35 13.12
CA ARG A 525 2.35 7.79 13.42
C ARG A 525 2.84 8.19 14.80
N ILE A 526 3.18 7.21 15.61
CA ILE A 526 3.49 7.40 17.00
C ILE A 526 5.01 7.47 17.14
N ALA A 527 5.48 8.40 17.97
CA ALA A 527 6.90 8.53 18.25
C ALA A 527 7.49 7.24 18.85
N VAL A 528 8.82 7.17 18.87
CA VAL A 528 9.53 6.11 19.59
C VAL A 528 9.22 6.16 21.09
N THR A 529 9.24 5.00 21.75
CA THR A 529 8.97 4.84 23.18
C THR A 529 9.73 5.88 24.01
N SER A 530 8.98 6.69 24.75
CA SER A 530 9.53 7.76 25.58
C SER A 530 10.16 7.21 26.87
N GLY A 531 11.02 8.01 27.51
CA GLY A 531 11.63 7.64 28.79
C GLY A 531 10.60 7.43 29.91
N GLY A 532 9.51 8.21 29.92
CA GLY A 532 8.43 8.06 30.89
C GLY A 532 7.66 6.76 30.72
N GLU A 533 7.36 6.37 29.48
CA GLU A 533 6.71 5.08 29.18
C GLU A 533 7.61 3.90 29.56
N LEU A 534 8.92 4.00 29.26
CA LEU A 534 9.88 2.97 29.66
C LEU A 534 9.98 2.84 31.19
N GLU A 535 9.96 3.96 31.93
CA GLU A 535 9.93 3.94 33.40
C GLU A 535 8.63 3.36 33.95
N ALA A 536 7.47 3.61 33.32
CA ALA A 536 6.20 3.01 33.72
C ALA A 536 6.20 1.49 33.53
N ILE A 537 6.73 1.00 32.40
CA ILE A 537 6.89 -0.45 32.15
C ILE A 537 7.87 -1.05 33.16
N ARG A 538 8.98 -0.35 33.43
CA ARG A 538 9.98 -0.75 34.42
C ARG A 538 9.39 -0.83 35.83
N ALA A 539 8.50 0.10 36.19
CA ALA A 539 7.82 0.12 37.47
C ALA A 539 6.89 -1.09 37.63
N ARG A 540 6.13 -1.44 36.59
CA ARG A 540 5.31 -2.66 36.57
C ARG A 540 6.14 -3.93 36.68
N ALA A 541 7.27 -3.99 35.96
CA ALA A 541 8.22 -5.11 36.08
C ALA A 541 8.82 -5.25 37.49
N ALA A 542 8.94 -4.14 38.25
CA ALA A 542 9.39 -4.19 39.64
C ALA A 542 8.37 -4.86 40.57
N VAL A 543 7.07 -4.80 40.25
CA VAL A 543 6.03 -5.50 41.01
C VAL A 543 6.12 -7.01 40.81
N GLU A 544 6.41 -7.49 39.60
CA GLU A 544 6.66 -8.92 39.34
C GLU A 544 7.85 -9.45 40.15
N LEU A 545 8.82 -8.57 40.38
CA LEU A 545 10.01 -8.88 41.17
C LEU A 545 9.70 -9.20 42.64
N LEU A 546 8.52 -8.81 43.14
CA LEU A 546 8.06 -9.21 44.47
C LEU A 546 7.83 -10.71 44.58
N ASP A 547 7.63 -11.43 43.47
CA ASP A 547 7.49 -12.88 43.46
C ASP A 547 8.83 -13.61 43.62
N ASP A 548 9.95 -12.91 43.45
CA ASP A 548 11.31 -13.42 43.70
C ASP A 548 11.80 -13.23 45.13
N PHE A 549 10.98 -12.63 46.00
CA PHE A 549 11.31 -12.53 47.41
C PHE A 549 11.53 -13.93 47.99
N ARG A 550 12.63 -14.09 48.71
CA ARG A 550 12.93 -15.34 49.41
C ARG A 550 11.85 -15.59 50.46
N THR A 551 11.45 -16.86 50.58
CA THR A 551 10.55 -17.32 51.63
C THR A 551 11.24 -17.45 52.98
N SER A 552 12.57 -17.56 53.00
CA SER A 552 13.39 -17.63 54.21
C SER A 552 14.58 -16.69 54.14
N ALA A 553 15.01 -16.20 55.31
CA ALA A 553 16.15 -15.32 55.44
C ALA A 553 17.44 -15.95 54.86
N PRO A 554 18.26 -15.19 54.10
CA PRO A 554 19.51 -15.70 53.54
C PRO A 554 20.48 -16.08 54.67
N HIS A 555 21.05 -17.29 54.62
CA HIS A 555 22.14 -17.69 55.49
C HIS A 555 23.40 -16.90 55.11
N LEU A 556 23.64 -15.76 55.79
CA LEU A 556 24.92 -15.08 55.74
C LEU A 556 25.86 -15.75 56.74
N ASP A 557 26.82 -16.54 56.22
CA ASP A 557 27.84 -17.19 57.05
C ASP A 557 28.54 -16.20 57.99
N ARG A 558 28.80 -16.67 59.22
CA ARG A 558 29.46 -15.92 60.30
C ARG A 558 30.83 -15.32 59.94
N HIS A 559 31.44 -15.76 58.83
CA HIS A 559 32.81 -15.41 58.43
C HIS A 559 32.95 -14.79 57.02
N GLY A 560 31.85 -14.34 56.40
CA GLY A 560 31.93 -13.58 55.15
C GLY A 560 32.62 -12.23 55.36
N SER A 561 33.87 -12.10 54.89
CA SER A 561 34.63 -10.86 54.84
C SER A 561 33.89 -9.81 54.01
N THR A 562 33.63 -8.65 54.61
CA THR A 562 33.22 -7.43 53.92
C THR A 562 34.31 -7.03 52.93
N ARG A 563 34.02 -7.09 51.63
CA ARG A 563 34.78 -6.41 50.58
C ARG A 563 33.87 -5.45 49.83
#